data_AF-B0NA19-F1
#
_entry.id   AF-B0NA19-F1
#
_cell.length_a   1.000
_cell.length_b   1.000
_cell.length_c   1.000
_cell.angle_alpha   90.00
_cell.angle_beta   90.00
_cell.angle_gamma   90.00
#
_symmetry.space_group_name_H-M   'P 1'
#
loop_
_entity.id
_entity.type
_entity.pdbx_description
1 polymer ?
#
loop_
_entity_poly.entity_id
_entity_poly.type
_entity_poly.pdbx_seq_one_letter_code
_entity_poly.pdbx_strand_id
1 'polypeptide(L)'
;MEERILESLLKRPGLGDKIYILDDMVHDSVLEIRDAINYEKDEELPEACELAVKELTLIRFNRDGTEGIASESNSGVSVSYINELPPSVKRVIYRHRRLRRRR
;
A
#
# COMPACT_ATOMS: atom_id res chain seq x y z
N MET A 1 -8.04 4.44 11.54
CA MET A 1 -6.83 3.73 11.06
C MET A 1 -5.99 4.62 10.16
N GLU A 2 -6.59 5.21 9.11
CA GLU A 2 -5.92 6.06 8.11
C GLU A 2 -5.05 7.17 8.74
N GLU A 3 -5.61 7.96 9.66
CA GLU A 3 -4.88 9.02 10.38
C GLU A 3 -3.60 8.52 11.07
N ARG A 4 -3.69 7.40 11.82
CA ARG A 4 -2.52 6.78 12.48
C ARG A 4 -1.47 6.30 11.48
N ILE A 5 -1.92 5.83 10.32
CA ILE A 5 -1.02 5.42 9.23
C ILE A 5 -0.30 6.64 8.68
N LEU A 6 -1.04 7.69 8.33
CA LEU A 6 -0.51 8.93 7.79
C LEU A 6 0.53 9.55 8.74
N GLU A 7 0.18 9.74 10.02
CA GLU A 7 1.10 10.24 11.04
C GLU A 7 2.38 9.40 11.15
N SER A 8 2.24 8.08 11.05
CA SER A 8 3.38 7.17 11.10
C SER A 8 4.26 7.26 9.84
N LEU A 9 3.70 7.54 8.67
CA LEU A 9 4.45 7.71 7.42
C LEU A 9 5.17 9.06 7.39
N LEU A 10 4.53 10.14 7.85
CA LEU A 10 5.11 11.49 7.89
C LEU A 10 6.33 11.62 8.81
N LYS A 11 6.50 10.70 9.76
CA LYS A 11 7.73 10.60 10.58
C LYS A 11 8.96 10.17 9.79
N ARG A 12 8.80 9.65 8.57
CA ARG A 12 9.91 9.19 7.73
C ARG A 12 10.59 10.38 7.04
N PRO A 13 11.94 10.38 6.95
CA PRO A 13 12.65 11.40 6.19
C PRO A 13 12.19 11.44 4.73
N GLY A 14 12.01 12.64 4.18
CA GLY A 14 11.60 12.85 2.77
C GLY A 14 10.09 12.76 2.51
N LEU A 15 9.27 12.51 3.53
CA LEU A 15 7.80 12.41 3.40
C LEU A 15 7.03 13.55 4.09
N GLY A 16 7.69 14.36 4.93
CA GLY A 16 7.02 15.33 5.80
C GLY A 16 6.23 16.44 5.07
N ASP A 17 6.59 16.75 3.82
CA ASP A 17 5.91 17.73 2.97
C ASP A 17 4.86 17.10 2.03
N LYS A 18 4.68 15.77 2.07
CA LYS A 18 3.84 15.02 1.13
C LYS A 18 2.47 14.66 1.70
N ILE A 19 1.99 15.38 2.71
CA ILE A 19 0.75 15.09 3.45
C ILE A 19 -0.42 14.81 2.51
N TYR A 20 -0.70 15.72 1.58
CA TYR A 20 -1.86 15.60 0.69
C TYR A 20 -1.82 14.37 -0.22
N ILE A 21 -0.64 14.01 -0.73
CA ILE A 21 -0.47 12.85 -1.60
C ILE A 21 -0.54 11.56 -0.77
N LEU A 22 0.09 11.55 0.40
CA LEU A 22 0.08 10.39 1.29
C LEU A 22 -1.31 10.08 1.84
N ASP A 23 -2.11 11.10 2.14
CA ASP A 23 -3.49 10.93 2.61
C ASP A 23 -4.34 10.17 1.58
N ASP A 24 -4.31 10.62 0.33
CA ASP A 24 -4.99 9.97 -0.79
C ASP A 24 -4.49 8.53 -1.04
N MET A 25 -3.16 8.33 -1.05
CA MET A 25 -2.57 7.00 -1.22
C MET A 25 -2.89 6.04 -0.06
N VAL A 26 -3.01 6.55 1.17
CA VAL A 26 -3.42 5.74 2.33
C VAL A 26 -4.87 5.32 2.16
N HIS A 27 -5.75 6.23 1.75
CA HIS A 27 -7.15 5.94 1.48
C HIS A 27 -7.31 4.84 0.41
N ASP A 28 -6.62 4.98 -0.72
CA ASP A 28 -6.59 3.98 -1.79
C ASP A 28 -6.06 2.62 -1.32
N SER A 29 -5.01 2.64 -0.50
CA SER A 29 -4.43 1.42 0.06
C SER A 29 -5.40 0.71 1.02
N VAL A 30 -6.21 1.46 1.77
CA VAL A 30 -7.26 0.89 2.62
C VAL A 30 -8.35 0.24 1.77
N LEU A 31 -8.82 0.90 0.71
CA LEU A 31 -9.82 0.35 -0.20
C LEU A 31 -9.33 -0.95 -0.85
N GLU A 32 -8.10 -0.98 -1.34
CA GLU A 32 -7.54 -2.18 -1.99
C GLU A 32 -7.39 -3.35 -1.00
N ILE A 33 -6.90 -3.09 0.22
CA ILE A 33 -6.80 -4.14 1.24
C ILE A 33 -8.19 -4.65 1.64
N ARG A 34 -9.19 -3.76 1.76
CA ARG A 34 -10.60 -4.13 2.05
C ARG A 34 -11.13 -5.11 1.00
N ASP A 35 -10.95 -4.76 -0.26
CA ASP A 35 -11.39 -5.59 -1.38
C ASP A 35 -10.64 -6.92 -1.42
N ALA A 36 -9.33 -6.91 -1.17
CA ALA A 36 -8.50 -8.11 -1.16
C ALA A 36 -8.93 -9.12 -0.09
N ILE A 37 -9.41 -8.63 1.06
CA ILE A 37 -9.93 -9.47 2.14
C ILE A 37 -11.44 -9.77 2.04
N ASN A 38 -12.11 -9.29 0.99
CA ASN A 38 -13.55 -9.41 0.76
C ASN A 38 -14.40 -8.85 1.92
N TYR A 39 -14.07 -7.64 2.38
CA TYR A 39 -14.88 -6.89 3.34
C TYR A 39 -15.80 -5.91 2.59
N GLU A 40 -17.00 -5.68 3.12
CA GLU A 40 -17.91 -4.69 2.55
C GLU A 40 -17.44 -3.26 2.90
N LYS A 41 -17.92 -2.26 2.14
CA LYS A 41 -17.51 -0.85 2.26
C LYS A 41 -17.59 -0.29 3.68
N ASP A 42 -18.64 -0.68 4.40
CA ASP A 42 -18.93 -0.16 5.74
C ASP A 42 -18.29 -1.00 6.86
N GLU A 43 -17.54 -2.04 6.50
CA GLU A 43 -16.80 -2.83 7.48
C GLU A 43 -15.45 -2.18 7.82
N GLU A 44 -15.18 -2.13 9.13
CA GLU A 44 -13.89 -1.70 9.65
C GLU A 44 -12.81 -2.76 9.34
N LEU A 45 -11.68 -2.30 8.79
CA LEU A 45 -10.53 -3.18 8.58
C LEU A 45 -9.92 -3.57 9.94
N PRO A 46 -9.54 -4.85 10.13
CA PRO A 46 -8.83 -5.27 11.33
C PRO A 46 -7.52 -4.48 11.52
N GLU A 47 -7.14 -4.12 12.75
CA GLU A 47 -5.87 -3.42 13.01
C GLU A 47 -4.64 -4.17 12.51
N ALA A 48 -4.71 -5.50 12.44
CA ALA A 48 -3.67 -6.34 11.85
C ALA A 48 -3.39 -6.03 10.37
N CYS A 49 -4.31 -5.36 9.67
CA CYS A 49 -4.15 -4.90 8.29
C CYS A 49 -3.32 -3.60 8.17
N GLU A 50 -3.07 -2.89 9.27
CA GLU A 50 -2.38 -1.59 9.26
C GLU A 50 -0.99 -1.67 8.60
N LEU A 51 -0.24 -2.74 8.88
CA LEU A 51 1.07 -2.97 8.27
C LEU A 51 0.97 -3.16 6.74
N ALA A 52 -0.03 -3.91 6.28
CA ALA A 52 -0.24 -4.17 4.86
C ALA A 52 -0.61 -2.89 4.10
N VAL A 53 -1.46 -2.06 4.70
CA VAL A 53 -1.81 -0.74 4.15
C VAL A 53 -0.55 0.15 4.08
N LYS A 54 0.23 0.26 5.16
CA LYS A 54 1.49 1.02 5.18
C LYS A 54 2.46 0.60 4.09
N GLU A 55 2.68 -0.70 3.93
CA GLU A 55 3.59 -1.23 2.91
C GLU A 55 3.08 -0.93 1.49
N LEU A 56 1.78 -1.09 1.25
CA LEU A 56 1.16 -0.79 -0.04
C LEU A 56 1.26 0.70 -0.40
N THR A 57 1.01 1.59 0.57
CA THR A 57 1.18 3.05 0.39
C THR A 57 2.62 3.41 0.02
N LEU A 58 3.61 2.82 0.70
CA LEU A 58 5.02 3.07 0.40
C LEU A 58 5.43 2.55 -0.97
N ILE A 59 4.89 1.40 -1.41
CA ILE A 59 5.13 0.88 -2.76
C ILE A 59 4.57 1.84 -3.80
N ARG A 60 3.35 2.35 -3.61
CA ARG A 60 2.71 3.34 -4.48
C ARG A 60 3.54 4.62 -4.55
N PHE A 61 3.88 5.19 -3.40
CA PHE A 61 4.70 6.39 -3.32
C PHE A 61 6.05 6.23 -4.02
N ASN A 62 6.74 5.11 -3.79
CA ASN A 62 8.02 4.84 -4.44
C ASN A 62 7.86 4.68 -5.95
N ARG A 63 6.79 4.02 -6.42
CA ARG A 63 6.52 3.86 -7.86
C ARG A 63 6.34 5.21 -8.53
N ASP A 64 5.46 6.06 -8.01
CA ASP A 64 5.19 7.41 -8.55
C ASP A 64 6.48 8.25 -8.63
N GLY A 65 7.36 8.14 -7.63
CA GLY A 65 8.68 8.82 -7.66
C GLY A 65 9.68 8.24 -8.67
N THR A 66 9.49 6.99 -9.12
CA THR A 66 10.40 6.27 -10.03
C THR A 66 9.96 6.25 -11.49
N GLU A 67 8.74 6.70 -11.82
CA GLU A 67 8.23 6.69 -13.21
C GLU A 67 9.13 7.48 -14.17
N GLY A 68 9.84 8.50 -13.70
CA GLY A 68 10.86 9.22 -14.47
C GLY A 68 12.20 8.48 -14.63
N ILE A 69 12.57 7.63 -13.67
CA ILE A 69 13.85 6.87 -13.66
C ILE A 69 13.72 5.59 -14.48
N ALA A 70 12.52 4.99 -14.56
CA ALA A 70 12.28 3.83 -15.42
C ALA A 70 12.54 4.12 -16.92
N SER A 71 12.52 5.39 -17.33
CA SER A 71 12.87 5.82 -18.69
C SER A 71 14.39 5.99 -18.92
N GLU A 72 15.21 5.96 -17.87
CA GLU A 72 16.67 5.94 -17.98
C GLU A 72 17.19 4.51 -17.87
N SER A 73 17.42 3.87 -19.02
CA SER A 73 18.16 2.61 -19.09
C SER A 73 19.63 2.86 -18.71
N ASN A 74 19.94 2.84 -17.41
CA ASN A 74 21.30 3.04 -16.93
C ASN A 74 22.10 1.75 -17.18
N SER A 75 22.85 1.71 -18.28
CA SER A 75 23.99 0.83 -18.57
C SER A 75 24.01 -0.55 -17.90
N GLY A 76 23.04 -1.41 -18.25
CA GLY A 76 23.18 -2.87 -18.10
C GLY A 76 22.80 -3.50 -16.76
N VAL A 77 22.23 -2.76 -15.80
CA VAL A 77 21.64 -3.34 -14.59
C VAL A 77 20.12 -3.26 -14.68
N SER A 78 19.48 -4.35 -15.10
CA SER A 78 18.01 -4.48 -15.07
C SER A 78 17.54 -4.48 -13.62
N VAL A 79 17.04 -3.36 -13.11
CA VAL A 79 16.31 -3.32 -11.84
C VAL A 79 14.90 -3.84 -12.08
N SER A 80 14.71 -5.15 -11.88
CA SER A 80 13.36 -5.73 -11.83
C SER A 80 12.68 -5.27 -10.54
N TYR A 81 11.92 -4.17 -10.62
CA TYR A 81 10.94 -3.87 -9.59
C TYR A 81 9.93 -5.02 -9.59
N ILE A 82 10.00 -5.86 -8.57
CA ILE A 82 9.13 -7.03 -8.43
C ILE A 82 7.67 -6.54 -8.50
N ASN A 83 6.94 -6.95 -9.54
CA ASN A 83 5.53 -6.62 -9.74
C ASN A 83 4.58 -7.36 -8.77
N GLU A 84 5.13 -8.04 -7.78
CA GLU A 84 4.42 -8.90 -6.86
C GLU A 84 4.30 -8.23 -5.49
N LEU A 85 3.12 -8.34 -4.85
CA LEU A 85 2.92 -7.85 -3.49
C LEU A 85 3.93 -8.49 -2.53
N PRO A 86 4.49 -7.73 -1.57
CA PRO A 86 5.40 -8.28 -0.58
C PRO A 86 4.80 -9.49 0.15
N PRO A 87 5.61 -10.50 0.53
CA PRO A 87 5.13 -11.67 1.27
C PRO A 87 4.41 -11.32 2.59
N SER A 88 4.79 -10.23 3.24
CA SER A 88 4.14 -9.66 4.43
C SER A 88 2.70 -9.23 4.14
N VAL A 89 2.49 -8.41 3.10
CA VAL A 89 1.15 -7.98 2.63
C VAL A 89 0.29 -9.19 2.29
N LYS A 90 0.83 -10.13 1.50
CA LYS A 90 0.11 -11.35 1.13
C LYS A 90 -0.34 -12.17 2.33
N ARG A 91 0.53 -12.33 3.34
CA ARG A 91 0.23 -13.07 4.56
C ARG A 91 -0.94 -12.45 5.33
N VAL A 92 -0.97 -11.12 5.43
CA VAL A 92 -2.07 -10.38 6.06
C VAL A 92 -3.36 -10.58 5.29
N ILE A 93 -3.33 -10.43 3.96
CA ILE A 93 -4.49 -10.66 3.10
C ILE A 93 -5.04 -12.07 3.32
N TYR A 94 -4.21 -13.11 3.19
CA TYR A 94 -4.68 -14.50 3.32
C TYR A 94 -5.24 -14.84 4.70
N ARG A 95 -4.71 -14.22 5.77
CA ARG A 95 -5.21 -14.42 7.13
C ARG A 95 -6.62 -13.85 7.32
N HIS A 96 -6.90 -12.69 6.75
CA HIS A 96 -8.15 -11.95 7.00
C HIS A 96 -9.19 -12.10 5.89
N ARG A 97 -8.82 -12.71 4.75
CA ARG A 97 -9.69 -12.90 3.60
C ARG A 97 -10.85 -13.82 3.91
N ARG A 98 -12.06 -13.28 3.82
CA ARG A 98 -13.31 -14.05 3.93
C ARG A 98 -13.62 -14.75 2.63
N LEU A 99 -14.36 -15.85 2.72
CA LEU A 99 -14.95 -16.46 1.52
C LEU A 99 -15.92 -15.47 0.90
N ARG A 100 -15.80 -15.24 -0.42
CA ARG A 100 -16.80 -14.46 -1.14
C ARG A 100 -18.15 -15.14 -0.96
N ARG A 101 -19.10 -14.44 -0.34
CA ARG A 101 -20.49 -14.88 -0.36
C ARG A 101 -20.94 -14.87 -1.83
N ARG A 102 -21.32 -16.04 -2.35
CA ARG A 102 -22.03 -16.11 -3.64
C ARG A 102 -23.29 -15.26 -3.46
N ARG A 103 -23.42 -14.17 -4.24
CA ARG A 103 -24.71 -13.50 -4.44
C ARG A 103 -25.62 -14.42 -5.23
#